data_AF-A0A526YS94-F1
#
_entry.id   AF-A0A526YS94-F1
#
_cell.length_a   1.000
_cell.length_b   1.000
_cell.length_c   1.000
_cell.angle_alpha   90.00
_cell.angle_beta   90.00
_cell.angle_gamma   90.00
#
_symmetry.space_group_name_H-M   'P 1'
#
loop_
_entity.id
_entity.type
_entity.pdbx_description
1 polymer ?
#
loop_
_entity_poly.entity_id
_entity_poly.type
_entity_poly.pdbx_seq_one_letter_code
_entity_poly.pdbx_strand_id
1 'polypeptide(L)'
;MKTTPQRIAGKWFHGIAEDGSVALIHEFVSEQGQRYEEYWEHRADGIDTTLYDYYEPASNVLNVQRVDFLDGGPATFLRYARYGVRAEVYRYTDGRLSQIDGAAKEHNAAGEPIFTTDQLHYEDGRLERVVRTRAESGISQRIYPTSGR
;
A
#
# COMPACT_ATOMS: atom_id res chain seq x y z
N MET A 1 7.25 -4.29 -13.47
CA MET A 1 7.99 -4.42 -12.19
C MET A 1 7.16 -5.27 -11.23
N LYS A 2 7.71 -6.35 -10.66
CA LYS A 2 7.03 -7.15 -9.62
C LYS A 2 7.28 -6.48 -8.26
N THR A 3 6.28 -5.81 -7.68
CA THR A 3 6.41 -4.94 -6.49
C THR A 3 6.06 -5.61 -5.15
N THR A 4 5.68 -6.89 -5.16
CA THR A 4 5.51 -7.75 -3.97
C THR A 4 5.67 -9.21 -4.42
N PRO A 5 6.37 -10.09 -3.70
CA PRO A 5 6.46 -11.50 -4.06
C PRO A 5 5.07 -12.14 -4.13
N GLN A 6 4.77 -12.91 -5.18
CA GLN A 6 3.51 -13.63 -5.29
C GLN A 6 3.52 -14.87 -4.39
N ARG A 7 2.47 -15.03 -3.59
CA ARG A 7 2.36 -16.04 -2.52
C ARG A 7 1.82 -17.35 -3.10
N ILE A 8 2.52 -18.47 -2.93
CA ILE A 8 2.05 -19.80 -3.37
C ILE A 8 1.47 -20.61 -2.21
N ALA A 9 2.13 -20.60 -1.06
CA ALA A 9 1.73 -21.33 0.14
C ALA A 9 2.24 -20.62 1.39
N GLY A 10 1.53 -20.76 2.51
CA GLY A 10 1.92 -20.11 3.76
C GLY A 10 1.20 -20.64 4.99
N LYS A 11 1.61 -20.13 6.15
CA LYS A 11 1.02 -20.40 7.47
C LYS A 11 0.73 -19.08 8.15
N TRP A 12 -0.41 -19.05 8.84
CA TRP A 12 -0.82 -17.90 9.64
C TRP A 12 -0.69 -18.22 11.11
N PHE A 13 -0.16 -17.25 11.85
CA PHE A 13 -0.15 -17.22 13.30
C PHE A 13 -0.87 -15.96 13.73
N HIS A 14 -1.54 -16.01 14.88
CA HIS A 14 -2.27 -14.87 15.40
C HIS A 14 -2.20 -14.81 16.92
N GLY A 15 -2.30 -13.59 17.46
CA GLY A 15 -2.36 -13.33 18.88
C GLY A 15 -3.18 -12.07 19.15
N ILE A 16 -3.67 -11.94 20.38
CA ILE A 16 -4.31 -10.72 20.88
C ILE A 16 -3.41 -10.17 21.98
N ALA A 17 -2.97 -8.92 21.83
CA ALA A 17 -2.13 -8.25 22.82
C ALA A 17 -2.97 -7.71 23.99
N GLU A 18 -2.30 -7.32 25.08
CA GLU A 18 -2.97 -6.82 26.30
C GLU A 18 -3.76 -5.52 26.06
N ASP A 19 -3.36 -4.72 25.08
CA ASP A 19 -4.06 -3.50 24.66
C ASP A 19 -5.26 -3.78 23.74
N GLY A 20 -5.55 -5.05 23.46
CA GLY A 20 -6.65 -5.50 22.60
C GLY A 20 -6.32 -5.49 21.10
N SER A 21 -5.11 -5.10 20.70
CA SER A 21 -4.68 -5.21 19.30
C SER A 21 -4.54 -6.67 18.87
N VAL A 22 -4.75 -6.92 17.57
CA VAL A 22 -4.60 -8.26 16.98
C VAL A 22 -3.33 -8.29 16.14
N ALA A 23 -2.38 -9.13 16.54
CA ALA A 23 -1.18 -9.40 15.77
C ALA A 23 -1.41 -10.62 14.87
N LEU A 24 -1.05 -10.51 13.58
CA LEU A 24 -1.00 -11.63 12.65
C LEU A 24 0.42 -11.75 12.08
N ILE A 25 0.92 -12.97 11.98
CA ILE A 25 2.17 -13.28 11.30
C ILE A 25 1.84 -14.23 10.16
N HIS A 26 2.30 -13.89 8.97
CA HIS A 26 2.19 -14.74 7.80
C HIS A 26 3.57 -15.15 7.31
N GLU A 27 3.90 -16.42 7.48
CA GLU A 27 5.06 -17.00 6.82
C GLU A 27 4.64 -17.61 5.49
N PHE A 28 5.29 -17.23 4.38
CA PHE A 28 4.93 -17.75 3.06
C PHE A 28 6.14 -17.99 2.15
N VAL A 29 5.93 -18.79 1.10
CA VAL A 29 6.92 -19.04 0.04
C VAL A 29 6.47 -18.37 -1.25
N SER A 30 7.38 -17.67 -1.93
CA SER A 30 7.11 -17.08 -3.24
C SER A 30 7.21 -18.07 -4.39
N GLU A 31 6.78 -17.64 -5.57
CA GLU A 31 7.04 -18.34 -6.85
C GLU A 31 8.51 -18.68 -7.11
N GLN A 32 9.44 -17.92 -6.55
CA GLN A 32 10.88 -18.13 -6.70
C GLN A 32 11.45 -19.08 -5.64
N GLY A 33 10.60 -19.68 -4.78
CA GLY A 33 11.02 -20.56 -3.69
C GLY A 33 11.61 -19.82 -2.48
N GLN A 34 11.52 -18.50 -2.42
CA GLN A 34 12.03 -17.69 -1.32
C GLN A 34 11.00 -17.61 -0.19
N ARG A 35 11.46 -17.67 1.07
CA ARG A 35 10.62 -17.55 2.25
C ARG A 35 10.53 -16.11 2.71
N TYR A 36 9.33 -15.67 3.06
CA TYR A 36 9.05 -14.36 3.59
C TYR A 36 8.22 -14.48 4.84
N GLU A 37 8.28 -13.44 5.66
CA GLU A 37 7.40 -13.29 6.80
C GLU A 37 6.86 -11.87 6.85
N GLU A 38 5.56 -11.76 7.08
CA GLU A 38 4.79 -10.52 7.09
C GLU A 38 4.07 -10.39 8.42
N TYR A 39 4.42 -9.36 9.18
CA TYR A 39 3.76 -8.97 10.42
C TYR A 39 2.63 -7.99 10.10
N TRP A 40 1.48 -8.19 10.75
CA TRP A 40 0.34 -7.29 10.73
C TRP A 40 -0.07 -6.99 12.17
N GLU A 41 -0.34 -5.74 12.48
CA GLU A 41 -0.91 -5.33 13.76
C GLU A 41 -2.16 -4.50 13.51
N HIS A 42 -3.30 -5.04 13.95
CA HIS A 42 -4.60 -4.40 13.85
C HIS A 42 -4.89 -3.71 15.18
N ARG A 43 -4.98 -2.38 15.14
CA ARG A 43 -5.41 -1.53 16.25
C ARG A 43 -6.81 -0.98 15.98
N ALA A 44 -7.41 -0.32 16.97
CA ALA A 44 -8.74 0.27 16.82
C ALA A 44 -8.80 1.34 15.70
N ASP A 45 -7.69 2.03 15.47
CA ASP A 45 -7.56 3.18 14.57
C ASP A 45 -6.66 2.90 13.36
N GLY A 46 -6.15 1.68 13.20
CA GLY A 46 -5.11 1.45 12.20
C GLY A 46 -4.71 0.01 11.97
N ILE A 47 -4.00 -0.20 10.87
CA ILE A 47 -3.31 -1.45 10.56
C ILE A 47 -1.88 -1.09 10.18
N ASP A 48 -0.92 -1.65 10.90
CA ASP A 48 0.50 -1.61 10.53
C ASP A 48 0.93 -2.95 9.95
N THR A 49 1.80 -2.91 8.94
CA THR A 49 2.35 -4.11 8.32
C THR A 49 3.84 -3.97 8.07
N THR A 50 4.58 -5.06 8.23
CA THR A 50 6.02 -5.13 7.89
C THR A 50 6.33 -6.47 7.24
N LEU A 51 6.94 -6.43 6.06
CA LEU A 51 7.38 -7.59 5.28
C LEU A 51 8.91 -7.64 5.22
N TYR A 52 9.46 -8.83 5.46
CA TYR A 52 10.88 -9.10 5.40
C TYR A 52 11.18 -10.45 4.74
N ASP A 53 12.43 -10.62 4.34
CA ASP A 53 12.99 -11.92 3.99
C ASP A 53 13.12 -12.76 5.28
N TYR A 54 12.59 -13.99 5.27
CA TYR A 54 12.55 -14.85 6.45
C TYR A 54 13.94 -15.16 7.02
N TYR A 55 14.96 -15.26 6.17
CA TYR A 55 16.30 -15.64 6.62
C TYR A 55 17.11 -14.46 7.18
N GLU A 56 16.69 -13.22 6.88
CA GLU A 56 17.35 -11.99 7.37
C GLU A 56 16.33 -10.91 7.78
N PRO A 57 15.46 -11.17 8.78
CA PRO A 57 14.31 -10.31 9.09
C PRO A 57 14.68 -8.85 9.41
N ALA A 58 15.71 -8.67 10.24
CA ALA A 58 16.07 -7.38 10.81
C ALA A 58 16.89 -6.50 9.86
N SER A 59 17.67 -7.11 8.96
CA SER A 59 18.54 -6.40 8.02
C SER A 59 17.90 -6.18 6.65
N ASN A 60 16.79 -6.86 6.34
CA ASN A 60 16.18 -6.84 5.01
C ASN A 60 14.68 -6.57 5.06
N VAL A 61 14.31 -5.43 5.68
CA VAL A 61 12.93 -4.91 5.62
C VAL A 61 12.61 -4.53 4.18
N LEU A 62 11.73 -5.32 3.57
CA LEU A 62 11.33 -5.12 2.17
C LEU A 62 10.25 -4.07 2.07
N ASN A 63 9.36 -4.03 3.06
CA ASN A 63 8.22 -3.15 3.05
C ASN A 63 7.63 -2.91 4.44
N VAL A 64 7.30 -1.66 4.73
CA VAL A 64 6.48 -1.21 5.86
C VAL A 64 5.26 -0.50 5.29
N GLN A 65 4.07 -0.77 5.80
CA GLN A 65 2.86 -0.05 5.43
C GLN A 65 2.02 0.26 6.66
N ARG A 66 1.28 1.36 6.59
CA ARG A 66 0.31 1.79 7.60
C ARG A 66 -0.95 2.26 6.91
N VAL A 67 -2.09 1.83 7.41
CA VAL A 67 -3.42 2.38 7.07
C VAL A 67 -4.01 2.91 8.36
N ASP A 68 -4.39 4.19 8.39
CA ASP A 68 -5.14 4.76 9.50
C ASP A 68 -6.61 4.84 9.14
N PHE A 69 -7.48 4.64 10.13
CA PHE A 69 -8.93 4.73 9.99
C PHE A 69 -9.47 5.91 10.80
N LEU A 70 -10.41 6.63 10.21
CA LEU A 70 -11.18 7.69 10.87
C LEU A 70 -12.66 7.50 10.52
N ASP A 71 -13.54 7.60 11.51
CA ASP A 71 -15.00 7.48 11.35
C ASP A 71 -15.44 6.21 10.60
N GLY A 72 -14.73 5.09 10.81
CA GLY A 72 -15.04 3.78 10.23
C GLY A 72 -14.56 3.56 8.80
N GLY A 73 -13.82 4.52 8.21
CA GLY A 73 -13.21 4.40 6.88
C GLY A 73 -11.70 4.66 6.88
N PRO A 74 -10.94 4.18 5.88
CA PRO A 74 -9.55 4.57 5.70
C PRO A 74 -9.39 6.09 5.56
N ALA A 75 -8.47 6.68 6.29
CA ALA A 75 -8.17 8.12 6.25
C ALA A 75 -6.84 8.40 5.55
N THR A 76 -5.82 7.61 5.89
CA THR A 76 -4.47 7.74 5.32
C THR A 76 -3.85 6.39 5.05
N PHE A 77 -2.98 6.34 4.05
CA PHE A 77 -2.11 5.20 3.76
C PHE A 77 -0.69 5.68 3.59
N LEU A 78 0.26 4.96 4.20
CA LEU A 78 1.69 5.18 4.05
C LEU A 78 2.34 3.85 3.72
N ARG A 79 3.24 3.83 2.75
CA ARG A 79 4.03 2.68 2.39
C ARG A 79 5.46 3.10 2.14
N TYR A 80 6.40 2.48 2.86
CA TYR A 80 7.82 2.52 2.59
C TYR A 80 8.25 1.15 2.08
N ALA A 81 8.72 1.06 0.85
CA ALA A 81 9.23 -0.15 0.25
C ALA A 81 10.68 0.04 -0.17
N ARG A 82 11.42 -1.06 -0.31
CA ARG A 82 12.79 -1.07 -0.80
C ARG A 82 13.00 -0.23 -2.08
N TYR A 83 11.97 -0.12 -2.92
CA TYR A 83 12.03 0.59 -4.21
C TYR A 83 11.18 1.85 -4.28
N GLY A 84 10.62 2.33 -3.18
CA GLY A 84 9.87 3.58 -3.19
C GLY A 84 9.04 3.85 -1.95
N VAL A 85 8.44 5.03 -1.90
CA VAL A 85 7.47 5.43 -0.88
C VAL A 85 6.18 5.85 -1.55
N ARG A 86 5.05 5.59 -0.91
CA ARG A 86 3.72 6.06 -1.30
C ARG A 86 2.98 6.57 -0.09
N ALA A 87 2.29 7.69 -0.25
CA ALA A 87 1.42 8.27 0.74
C ALA A 87 0.09 8.60 0.07
N GLU A 88 -1.03 8.35 0.76
CA GLU A 88 -2.36 8.67 0.26
C GLU A 88 -3.23 9.26 1.38
N VAL A 89 -4.13 10.16 0.98
CA VAL A 89 -5.20 10.71 1.82
C VAL A 89 -6.53 10.41 1.14
N TYR A 90 -7.46 9.88 1.91
CA TYR A 90 -8.77 9.45 1.46
C TYR A 90 -9.80 10.51 1.85
N ARG A 91 -10.64 10.93 0.91
CA ARG A 91 -11.68 11.94 1.12
C ARG A 91 -13.04 11.38 0.81
N TYR A 92 -13.99 11.76 1.65
CA TYR A 92 -15.37 11.28 1.58
C TYR A 92 -16.33 12.45 1.42
N THR A 93 -17.37 12.23 0.61
CA THR A 93 -18.53 13.12 0.46
C THR A 93 -19.77 12.30 0.76
N ASP A 94 -20.61 12.75 1.69
CA ASP A 94 -21.83 12.05 2.12
C ASP A 94 -21.59 10.58 2.51
N GLY A 95 -20.47 10.33 3.21
CA GLY A 95 -20.06 8.99 3.67
C GLY A 95 -19.53 8.06 2.57
N ARG A 96 -19.35 8.55 1.34
CA ARG A 96 -18.82 7.78 0.21
C ARG A 96 -17.44 8.29 -0.21
N LEU A 97 -16.53 7.38 -0.55
CA LEU A 97 -15.21 7.75 -1.06
C LEU A 97 -15.38 8.55 -2.35
N SER A 98 -14.88 9.78 -2.36
CA SER A 98 -14.99 10.70 -3.48
C SER A 98 -13.64 10.99 -4.12
N GLN A 99 -12.56 10.94 -3.35
CA GLN A 99 -11.22 11.21 -3.86
C GLN A 99 -10.13 10.51 -3.05
N ILE A 100 -9.05 10.14 -3.73
CA ILE A 100 -7.76 9.79 -3.11
C ILE A 100 -6.72 10.76 -3.66
N ASP A 101 -6.04 11.48 -2.77
CA ASP A 101 -4.84 12.26 -3.08
C ASP A 101 -3.62 11.44 -2.72
N GLY A 102 -2.81 11.07 -3.71
CA GLY A 102 -1.62 10.24 -3.55
C GLY A 102 -0.35 10.98 -3.96
N ALA A 103 0.75 10.69 -3.27
CA ALA A 103 2.09 11.03 -3.68
C ALA A 103 2.98 9.79 -3.60
N ALA A 104 3.81 9.57 -4.61
CA ALA A 104 4.74 8.46 -4.65
C ALA A 104 6.10 8.90 -5.17
N LYS A 105 7.14 8.34 -4.57
CA LYS A 105 8.49 8.33 -5.11
C LYS A 105 8.86 6.88 -5.36
N GLU A 106 8.98 6.49 -6.62
CA GLU A 106 9.42 5.16 -7.03
C GLU A 106 10.83 5.24 -7.62
N HIS A 107 11.47 4.10 -7.89
CA HIS A 107 12.65 4.04 -8.74
C HIS A 107 12.30 3.35 -10.07
N ASN A 108 12.80 3.87 -11.18
CA ASN A 108 12.61 3.23 -12.49
C ASN A 108 13.50 1.98 -12.64
N ALA A 109 13.43 1.31 -13.80
CA ALA A 109 14.25 0.12 -14.07
C ALA A 109 15.76 0.37 -14.00
N ALA A 110 16.20 1.63 -14.16
CA ALA A 110 17.60 2.06 -14.02
C ALA A 110 17.95 2.51 -12.59
N GLY A 111 17.01 2.49 -11.65
CA GLY A 111 17.21 2.92 -10.26
C GLY A 111 17.07 4.43 -10.04
N GLU A 112 16.64 5.19 -11.05
CA GLU A 112 16.47 6.64 -10.92
C GLU A 112 15.14 6.96 -10.23
N PRO A 113 15.11 7.94 -9.30
CA PRO A 113 13.89 8.28 -8.60
C PRO A 113 12.88 8.94 -9.56
N ILE A 114 11.64 8.46 -9.57
CA ILE A 114 10.50 9.07 -10.25
C ILE A 114 9.52 9.55 -9.20
N PHE A 115 9.16 10.83 -9.25
CA PHE A 115 8.17 11.43 -8.37
C PHE A 115 6.85 11.64 -9.10
N THR A 116 5.77 11.16 -8.49
CA THR A 116 4.41 11.29 -9.02
C THR A 116 3.44 11.74 -7.94
N THR A 117 2.46 12.52 -8.33
CA THR A 117 1.24 12.75 -7.54
C THR A 117 0.05 12.27 -8.34
N ASP A 118 -0.81 11.49 -7.72
CA ASP A 118 -2.00 10.92 -8.32
C ASP A 118 -3.24 11.45 -7.60
N GLN A 119 -4.25 11.89 -8.34
CA GLN A 119 -5.59 12.16 -7.80
C GLN A 119 -6.58 11.22 -8.45
N LEU A 120 -7.14 10.30 -7.66
CA LEU A 120 -8.16 9.35 -8.11
C LEU A 120 -9.51 9.91 -7.70
N HIS A 121 -10.40 10.14 -8.66
CA HIS A 121 -11.73 10.69 -8.41
C HIS A 121 -12.79 9.62 -8.61
N TYR A 122 -13.73 9.57 -7.69
CA TYR A 122 -14.81 8.59 -7.66
C TYR A 122 -16.18 9.27 -7.74
N GLU A 123 -17.11 8.64 -8.43
CA GLU A 123 -18.54 9.00 -8.49
C GLU A 123 -19.36 7.73 -8.32
N ASP A 124 -20.35 7.75 -7.42
CA ASP A 124 -21.20 6.58 -7.12
C ASP A 124 -20.44 5.26 -6.88
N GLY A 125 -19.27 5.35 -6.21
CA GLY A 125 -18.42 4.21 -5.88
C GLY A 125 -17.61 3.66 -7.05
N ARG A 126 -17.60 4.34 -8.20
CA ARG A 126 -16.80 3.99 -9.38
C ARG A 126 -15.67 4.98 -9.57
N LEU A 127 -14.50 4.47 -9.98
CA LEU A 127 -13.38 5.34 -10.35
C LEU A 127 -13.69 5.98 -11.71
N GLU A 128 -13.75 7.30 -11.73
CA GLU A 128 -14.11 8.07 -12.93
C GLU A 128 -12.88 8.60 -13.66
N ARG A 129 -11.88 9.08 -12.92
CA ARG A 129 -10.63 9.58 -13.52
C ARG A 129 -9.45 9.47 -12.57
N VAL A 130 -8.26 9.40 -13.17
CA VAL A 130 -6.98 9.58 -12.51
C VAL A 130 -6.27 10.79 -13.12
N VAL A 131 -5.86 11.74 -12.28
CA VAL A 131 -4.98 12.83 -12.67
C VAL A 131 -3.59 12.52 -12.14
N ARG A 132 -2.65 12.18 -13.02
CA ARG A 132 -1.26 11.88 -12.66
C ARG A 132 -0.36 13.02 -13.08
N THR A 133 0.39 13.56 -12.15
CA THR A 133 1.38 14.62 -12.39
C THR A 133 2.77 14.09 -12.09
N ARG A 134 3.70 14.22 -13.05
CA ARG A 134 5.13 13.95 -12.80
C ARG A 134 5.78 15.19 -12.22
N ALA A 135 6.44 15.07 -11.07
CA ALA A 135 6.98 16.25 -10.38
C ALA A 135 8.07 16.96 -11.20
N GLU A 136 8.89 16.20 -11.93
CA GLU A 136 10.00 16.73 -12.73
C GLU A 136 9.54 17.65 -13.88
N SER A 137 8.40 17.33 -14.49
CA SER A 137 7.90 18.07 -15.65
C SER A 137 6.71 18.97 -15.34
N GLY A 138 6.04 18.76 -14.20
CA GLY A 138 4.76 19.39 -13.89
C GLY A 138 3.62 18.98 -14.82
N ILE A 139 3.88 18.11 -15.80
CA ILE A 139 2.89 17.68 -16.79
C ILE A 139 1.89 16.75 -16.10
N SER A 140 0.62 17.09 -16.25
CA SER A 140 -0.50 16.32 -15.73
C SER A 140 -1.19 15.55 -16.86
N GLN A 141 -1.34 14.24 -16.68
CA GLN A 141 -2.07 13.35 -17.56
C GLN A 141 -3.41 12.97 -16.93
N ARG A 142 -4.50 13.13 -17.69
CA ARG A 142 -5.82 12.61 -17.31
C ARG A 142 -6.00 11.23 -17.92
N ILE A 143 -6.32 10.25 -17.10
CA ILE A 143 -6.54 8.86 -17.47
C ILE A 143 -7.95 8.51 -17.04
N TYR A 144 -8.76 8.01 -17.98
CA TYR A 144 -10.13 7.56 -17.69
C TYR A 144 -10.12 6.02 -17.69
N PRO A 145 -10.61 5.36 -16.64
CA PRO A 145 -10.68 3.91 -16.60
C PRO A 145 -11.54 3.42 -17.75
N THR A 146 -11.01 2.53 -18.59
CA THR A 146 -11.86 1.81 -19.54
C THR A 146 -12.55 0.72 -18.77
N SER A 147 -13.88 0.78 -18.69
CA SER A 147 -14.68 -0.34 -18.16
C SER A 147 -14.32 -1.60 -18.95
N GLY A 148 -13.60 -2.53 -18.32
CA GLY A 148 -13.39 -3.85 -18.89
C GLY A 148 -14.76 -4.51 -19.06
N ARG A 149 -15.09 -4.87 -20.30
CA ARG A 149 -16.17 -5.81 -20.60
C ARG A 149 -15.64 -7.23 -20.46
#